data_AF-A0A6J7BN07-F1
#
_entry.id   AF-A0A6J7BN07-F1
#
_cell.length_a   1.000
_cell.length_b   1.000
_cell.length_c   1.000
_cell.angle_alpha   90.00
_cell.angle_beta   90.00
_cell.angle_gamma   90.00
#
_symmetry.space_group_name_H-M   'P 1'
#
loop_
_entity.id
_entity.type
_entity.pdbx_description
1 polymer ?
#
loop_
_entity_poly.entity_id
_entity_poly.type
_entity_poly.pdbx_seq_one_letter_code
_entity_poly.pdbx_strand_id
1 'polypeptide(L)'
;MKKRSTTLLIGAFAITALLGACSDDKKSSGSTDTVYCGLITSYKAKANELDSVMSGTDAAAIKAAFTTMQGEVHALDANPPASIAKDVHLMTDTVDRMIAIFVKYDYDFTKLAAAPEATELNTLIDSADYTTAQSNLKAYSKDVCGIPDDTTGS
;
A
#
# COMPACT_ATOMS: atom_id res chain seq x y z
N MET A 1 20.95 21.04 66.37
CA MET A 1 21.22 19.89 67.27
C MET A 1 20.96 18.59 66.51
N LYS A 2 21.85 17.60 66.71
CA LYS A 2 21.85 16.21 66.20
C LYS A 2 20.46 15.61 65.85
N LYS A 3 20.37 14.89 64.73
CA LYS A 3 20.47 13.42 64.74
C LYS A 3 20.70 12.84 63.33
N ARG A 4 21.69 11.96 63.26
CA ARG A 4 21.97 11.00 62.20
C ARG A 4 20.86 9.95 62.19
N SER A 5 20.45 9.48 61.01
CA SER A 5 20.05 8.08 60.83
C SER A 5 20.23 7.65 59.39
N THR A 6 21.08 6.65 59.25
CA THR A 6 21.51 5.91 58.07
C THR A 6 20.40 4.96 57.62
N THR A 7 20.10 4.89 56.32
CA THR A 7 19.66 3.64 55.69
C THR A 7 20.24 3.58 54.29
N LEU A 8 21.22 2.70 54.14
CA LEU A 8 21.81 2.26 52.88
C LEU A 8 20.77 1.44 52.10
N LEU A 9 20.50 1.81 50.85
CA LEU A 9 20.13 0.86 49.81
C LEU A 9 21.12 1.05 48.66
N ILE A 10 22.15 0.22 48.69
CA ILE A 10 23.01 -0.08 47.55
C ILE A 10 22.18 -0.98 46.63
N GLY A 11 21.86 -0.50 45.44
CA GLY A 11 21.13 -1.24 44.41
C GLY A 11 21.69 -0.92 43.03
N ALA A 12 22.82 -1.57 42.72
CA ALA A 12 23.45 -1.77 41.42
C ALA A 12 23.18 -0.74 40.29
N PHE A 13 24.12 0.21 40.15
CA PHE A 13 24.47 0.76 38.85
C PHE A 13 25.15 -0.35 38.02
N ALA A 14 24.55 -0.72 36.89
CA ALA A 14 25.23 -1.43 35.82
C ALA A 14 25.02 -0.64 34.52
N ILE A 15 25.90 0.35 34.32
CA ILE A 15 26.13 0.94 33.00
C ILE A 15 26.94 -0.10 32.22
N THR A 16 26.33 -0.70 31.21
CA THR A 16 27.09 -1.41 30.17
C THR A 16 26.60 -0.87 28.83
N ALA A 17 27.26 0.18 28.36
CA ALA A 17 27.21 0.57 26.97
C ALA A 17 28.37 -0.13 26.27
N LEU A 18 28.09 -1.05 25.35
CA LEU A 18 28.95 -1.40 24.21
C LEU A 18 28.05 -1.97 23.11
N LEU A 19 28.20 -1.40 21.92
CA LEU A 19 27.51 -1.70 20.67
C LEU A 19 27.89 -3.11 20.16
N GLY A 20 26.93 -3.85 19.62
CA GLY A 20 27.15 -5.11 18.90
C GLY A 20 25.84 -5.79 18.52
N ALA A 21 25.59 -5.89 17.22
CA ALA A 21 24.42 -6.48 16.59
C ALA A 21 24.40 -8.02 16.66
N CYS A 22 23.22 -8.57 16.29
CA CYS A 22 22.93 -9.95 15.86
C CYS A 22 22.96 -11.05 16.93
N SER A 23 22.08 -12.04 16.94
CA SER A 23 20.88 -12.35 16.17
C SER A 23 20.25 -13.49 16.98
N ASP A 24 19.18 -13.22 17.72
CA ASP A 24 18.40 -14.31 18.31
C ASP A 24 17.33 -14.69 17.29
N ASP A 25 17.63 -15.78 16.57
CA ASP A 25 16.82 -16.50 15.61
C ASP A 25 15.47 -16.94 16.20
N LYS A 26 14.59 -15.98 16.46
CA LYS A 26 13.18 -16.22 16.20
C LYS A 26 13.03 -15.95 14.72
N LYS A 27 12.91 -17.03 13.94
CA LYS A 27 12.19 -16.98 12.66
C LYS A 27 10.91 -16.20 12.94
N SER A 28 10.94 -14.90 12.65
CA SER A 28 9.76 -14.09 12.53
C SER A 28 9.11 -14.64 11.28
N SER A 29 8.36 -15.72 11.44
CA SER A 29 7.21 -15.99 10.61
C SER A 29 6.33 -14.77 10.83
N GLY A 30 6.65 -13.68 10.13
CA GLY A 30 5.78 -12.51 10.07
C GLY A 30 4.41 -13.09 9.80
N SER A 31 3.44 -12.77 10.66
CA SER A 31 2.08 -13.22 10.43
C SER A 31 1.71 -12.91 8.99
N THR A 32 0.88 -13.74 8.35
CA THR A 32 0.43 -13.49 6.98
C THR A 32 -0.03 -12.03 6.80
N ASP A 33 -0.64 -11.46 7.84
CA ASP A 33 -1.00 -10.04 7.92
C ASP A 33 0.21 -9.09 7.84
N THR A 34 1.33 -9.36 8.53
CA THR A 34 2.55 -8.51 8.46
C THR A 34 3.14 -8.48 7.05
N VAL A 35 3.18 -9.63 6.37
CA VAL A 35 3.67 -9.71 4.98
C VAL A 35 2.72 -8.96 4.05
N TYR A 36 1.41 -9.15 4.24
CA TYR A 36 0.39 -8.48 3.43
C TYR A 36 0.39 -6.96 3.62
N CYS A 37 0.57 -6.48 4.84
CA CYS A 37 0.72 -5.05 5.13
C CYS A 37 1.97 -4.44 4.46
N GLY A 38 3.04 -5.22 4.30
CA GLY A 38 4.20 -4.82 3.49
C GLY A 38 3.83 -4.60 2.01
N LEU A 39 3.00 -5.47 1.44
CA LEU A 39 2.50 -5.33 0.07
C LEU A 39 1.61 -4.07 -0.08
N ILE A 40 0.73 -3.80 0.89
CA ILE A 40 -0.10 -2.57 0.87
C ILE A 40 0.78 -1.32 0.88
N THR A 41 1.88 -1.34 1.66
CA THR A 41 2.83 -0.21 1.70
C THR A 41 3.51 0.00 0.35
N SER A 42 3.95 -1.08 -0.30
CA SER A 42 4.53 -1.05 -1.65
C SER A 42 3.54 -0.48 -2.67
N TYR A 43 2.31 -1.02 -2.68
CA TYR A 43 1.22 -0.54 -3.52
C TYR A 43 0.96 0.96 -3.33
N LYS A 44 0.87 1.46 -2.09
CA LYS A 44 0.64 2.89 -1.82
C LYS A 44 1.79 3.77 -2.31
N ALA A 45 3.04 3.35 -2.11
CA ALA A 45 4.19 4.08 -2.63
C ALA A 45 4.13 4.21 -4.16
N LYS A 46 3.75 3.13 -4.86
CA LYS A 46 3.58 3.15 -6.31
C LYS A 46 2.36 3.92 -6.80
N ALA A 47 1.27 3.92 -6.02
CA ALA A 47 0.09 4.73 -6.32
C ALA A 47 0.43 6.24 -6.27
N ASN A 48 1.22 6.66 -5.28
CA ASN A 48 1.69 8.04 -5.15
C ASN A 48 2.66 8.42 -6.29
N GLU A 49 3.52 7.50 -6.73
CA GLU A 49 4.35 7.68 -7.93
C GLU A 49 3.50 7.81 -9.21
N LEU A 50 2.44 6.99 -9.36
CA LEU A 50 1.52 7.06 -10.49
C LEU A 50 0.82 8.42 -10.57
N ASP A 51 0.33 8.96 -9.44
CA ASP A 51 -0.31 10.29 -9.40
C ASP A 51 0.63 11.38 -9.94
N SER A 52 1.91 11.31 -9.57
CA SER A 52 2.94 12.22 -10.09
C SER A 52 3.14 12.07 -11.61
N VAL A 53 3.13 10.84 -12.13
CA VAL A 53 3.31 10.56 -13.58
C VAL A 53 2.08 11.00 -14.39
N MET A 54 0.87 10.83 -13.85
CA MET A 54 -0.39 11.21 -14.50
C MET A 54 -0.54 12.73 -14.68
N SER A 55 0.25 13.55 -13.97
CA SER A 55 0.34 14.99 -14.19
C SER A 55 1.12 15.37 -15.47
N GLY A 56 1.85 14.43 -16.07
CA GLY A 56 2.61 14.60 -17.31
C GLY A 56 1.87 14.13 -18.58
N THR A 57 2.53 14.21 -19.73
CA THR A 57 1.98 13.81 -21.04
C THR A 57 2.79 12.72 -21.75
N ASP A 58 3.79 12.15 -21.09
CA ASP A 58 4.64 11.09 -21.67
C ASP A 58 3.95 9.72 -21.57
N ALA A 59 3.43 9.24 -22.71
CA ALA A 59 2.77 7.96 -22.82
C ALA A 59 3.65 6.77 -22.39
N ALA A 60 4.98 6.84 -22.58
CA ALA A 60 5.89 5.78 -22.16
C ALA A 60 6.04 5.72 -20.63
N ALA A 61 6.14 6.89 -19.98
CA ALA A 61 6.16 6.98 -18.52
C ALA A 61 4.84 6.52 -17.92
N ILE A 62 3.71 6.94 -18.49
CA ILE A 62 2.36 6.53 -18.09
C ILE A 62 2.20 5.01 -18.20
N LYS A 63 2.61 4.43 -19.33
CA LYS A 63 2.61 2.97 -19.53
C LYS A 63 3.40 2.24 -18.45
N ALA A 64 4.64 2.66 -18.20
CA ALA A 64 5.50 2.05 -17.19
C ALA A 64 4.88 2.12 -15.78
N ALA A 65 4.26 3.26 -15.44
CA ALA A 65 3.58 3.45 -14.16
C ALA A 65 2.37 2.53 -14.01
N PHE A 66 1.50 2.43 -15.03
CA PHE A 66 0.36 1.50 -15.00
C PHE A 66 0.79 0.03 -14.96
N THR A 67 1.82 -0.37 -15.70
CA THR A 67 2.36 -1.74 -15.62
C THR A 67 2.92 -2.05 -14.22
N THR A 68 3.59 -1.09 -13.60
CA THR A 68 4.08 -1.24 -12.22
C THR A 68 2.91 -1.42 -11.25
N MET A 69 1.89 -0.55 -11.36
CA MET A 69 0.69 -0.62 -10.53
C MET A 69 -0.08 -1.94 -10.71
N GLN A 70 -0.17 -2.45 -11.93
CA GLN A 70 -0.74 -3.76 -12.21
C GLN A 70 -0.04 -4.86 -11.41
N GLY A 71 1.31 -4.85 -11.41
CA GLY A 71 2.12 -5.80 -10.66
C GLY A 71 1.89 -5.73 -9.15
N GLU A 72 1.76 -4.52 -8.59
CA GLU A 72 1.47 -4.33 -7.17
C GLU A 72 0.08 -4.85 -6.78
N VAL A 73 -0.95 -4.58 -7.61
CA VAL A 73 -2.30 -5.08 -7.37
C VAL A 73 -2.36 -6.60 -7.51
N HIS A 74 -1.65 -7.19 -8.48
CA HIS A 74 -1.52 -8.65 -8.61
C HIS A 74 -0.79 -9.28 -7.42
N ALA A 75 0.18 -8.58 -6.83
CA ALA A 75 0.86 -9.04 -5.63
C ALA A 75 -0.08 -9.07 -4.43
N LEU A 76 -0.96 -8.08 -4.28
CA LEU A 76 -2.05 -8.10 -3.30
C LEU A 76 -3.03 -9.25 -3.57
N ASP A 77 -3.33 -9.53 -4.84
CA ASP A 77 -4.27 -10.58 -5.25
C ASP A 77 -3.79 -12.01 -5.01
N ALA A 78 -2.48 -12.22 -4.95
CA ALA A 78 -1.90 -13.55 -4.90
C ALA A 78 -2.30 -14.35 -3.64
N ASN A 79 -2.50 -13.67 -2.50
CA ASN A 79 -2.92 -14.30 -1.25
C ASN A 79 -3.55 -13.28 -0.27
N PRO A 80 -4.72 -12.70 -0.61
CA PRO A 80 -5.33 -11.68 0.22
C PRO A 80 -5.93 -12.27 1.51
N PRO A 81 -5.93 -11.50 2.62
CA PRO A 81 -6.67 -11.84 3.82
C PRO A 81 -8.16 -12.06 3.51
N ALA A 82 -8.76 -13.09 4.09
CA ALA A 82 -10.13 -13.48 3.80
C ALA A 82 -11.17 -12.35 4.00
N SER A 83 -10.89 -11.41 4.92
CA SER A 83 -11.76 -10.25 5.18
C SER A 83 -11.84 -9.25 4.03
N ILE A 84 -10.86 -9.21 3.12
CA ILE A 84 -10.78 -8.27 1.99
C ILE A 84 -10.55 -8.96 0.64
N ALA A 85 -10.45 -10.30 0.60
CA ALA A 85 -10.14 -11.05 -0.62
C ALA A 85 -11.07 -10.71 -1.80
N LYS A 86 -12.38 -10.62 -1.56
CA LYS A 86 -13.35 -10.24 -2.58
C LYS A 86 -13.06 -8.85 -3.17
N ASP A 87 -12.73 -7.90 -2.31
CA ASP A 87 -12.47 -6.52 -2.71
C ASP A 87 -11.17 -6.43 -3.51
N VAL A 88 -10.12 -7.14 -3.07
CA VAL A 88 -8.83 -7.20 -3.77
C VAL A 88 -8.98 -7.84 -5.15
N HIS A 89 -9.67 -8.97 -5.26
CA HIS A 89 -9.96 -9.60 -6.56
C HIS A 89 -10.72 -8.68 -7.51
N LEU A 90 -11.74 -7.97 -7.00
CA LEU A 90 -12.48 -7.00 -7.81
C LEU A 90 -11.57 -5.85 -8.29
N MET A 91 -10.72 -5.33 -7.40
CA MET A 91 -9.77 -4.27 -7.76
C MET A 91 -8.79 -4.74 -8.83
N THR A 92 -8.24 -5.95 -8.68
CA THR A 92 -7.35 -6.59 -9.65
C THR A 92 -8.00 -6.72 -11.02
N ASP A 93 -9.19 -7.33 -11.08
CA ASP A 93 -9.93 -7.50 -12.33
C ASP A 93 -10.26 -6.15 -12.99
N THR A 94 -10.61 -5.15 -12.18
CA THR A 94 -10.92 -3.80 -12.68
C THR A 94 -9.68 -3.13 -13.27
N VAL A 95 -8.54 -3.18 -12.58
CA VAL A 95 -7.26 -2.62 -13.06
C VAL A 95 -6.81 -3.32 -14.34
N ASP A 96 -6.94 -4.65 -14.44
CA ASP A 96 -6.61 -5.40 -15.64
C ASP A 96 -7.45 -4.97 -16.85
N ARG A 97 -8.75 -4.77 -16.63
CA ARG A 97 -9.66 -4.27 -17.68
C ARG A 97 -9.31 -2.85 -18.12
N MET A 98 -9.01 -1.95 -17.16
CA MET A 98 -8.58 -0.59 -17.46
C MET A 98 -7.28 -0.59 -18.29
N ILE A 99 -6.29 -1.40 -17.89
CA ILE A 99 -5.00 -1.48 -18.60
C ILE A 99 -5.18 -2.09 -19.99
N ALA A 100 -6.03 -3.10 -20.16
CA ALA A 100 -6.34 -3.65 -21.48
C ALA A 100 -6.91 -2.57 -22.43
N ILE A 101 -7.77 -1.68 -21.91
CA ILE A 101 -8.27 -0.52 -22.67
C ILE A 101 -7.13 0.44 -22.99
N PHE A 102 -6.27 0.79 -22.02
CA PHE A 102 -5.14 1.70 -22.27
C PHE A 102 -4.16 1.16 -23.31
N VAL A 103 -3.84 -0.14 -23.25
CA VAL A 103 -2.97 -0.81 -24.22
C VAL A 103 -3.55 -0.75 -25.63
N LYS A 104 -4.86 -0.92 -25.79
CA LYS A 104 -5.54 -0.84 -27.10
C LYS A 104 -5.31 0.50 -27.81
N TYR A 105 -5.12 1.56 -27.02
CA TYR A 105 -4.91 2.93 -27.50
C TYR A 105 -3.48 3.42 -27.30
N ASP A 106 -2.51 2.52 -27.05
CA ASP A 106 -1.10 2.85 -26.80
C ASP A 106 -0.90 3.92 -25.70
N TYR A 107 -1.77 3.91 -24.67
CA TYR A 107 -1.80 4.91 -23.60
C TYR A 107 -2.00 6.36 -24.09
N ASP A 108 -2.55 6.54 -25.29
CA ASP A 108 -2.95 7.82 -25.85
C ASP A 108 -4.37 8.18 -25.37
N PHE A 109 -4.44 8.93 -24.27
CA PHE A 109 -5.72 9.33 -23.68
C PHE A 109 -6.57 10.23 -24.59
N THR A 110 -5.95 10.93 -25.56
CA THR A 110 -6.72 11.74 -26.52
C THR A 110 -7.46 10.84 -27.50
N LYS A 111 -6.80 9.77 -27.99
CA LYS A 111 -7.46 8.76 -28.83
C LYS A 111 -8.52 8.00 -28.05
N LEU A 112 -8.23 7.61 -26.81
CA LEU A 112 -9.18 6.91 -25.95
C LEU A 112 -10.42 7.77 -25.65
N ALA A 113 -10.27 9.06 -25.39
CA ALA A 113 -11.40 9.95 -25.13
C ALA A 113 -12.39 10.06 -26.31
N ALA A 114 -11.93 9.83 -27.54
CA ALA A 114 -12.77 9.78 -28.74
C ALA A 114 -13.31 8.38 -29.06
N ALA A 115 -12.90 7.35 -28.29
CA ALA A 115 -13.23 5.95 -28.53
C ALA A 115 -14.51 5.51 -27.79
N PRO A 116 -15.22 4.48 -28.29
CA PRO A 116 -16.40 3.96 -27.61
C PRO A 116 -16.10 3.38 -26.22
N GLU A 117 -14.90 2.85 -26.01
CA GLU A 117 -14.45 2.29 -24.73
C GLU A 117 -14.20 3.36 -23.65
N ALA A 118 -14.21 4.66 -23.97
CA ALA A 118 -14.18 5.71 -22.96
C ALA A 118 -15.34 5.58 -21.97
N THR A 119 -16.52 5.16 -22.44
CA THR A 119 -17.69 4.96 -21.58
C THR A 119 -17.50 3.76 -20.66
N GLU A 120 -16.91 2.68 -21.18
CA GLU A 120 -16.58 1.50 -20.36
C GLU A 120 -15.54 1.87 -19.29
N LEU A 121 -14.48 2.60 -19.67
CA LEU A 121 -13.47 3.06 -18.73
C LEU A 121 -14.08 3.90 -17.60
N ASN A 122 -14.94 4.87 -17.93
CA ASN A 122 -15.62 5.68 -16.92
C ASN A 122 -16.52 4.81 -16.02
N THR A 123 -17.22 3.83 -16.62
CA THR A 123 -18.07 2.90 -15.85
C THR A 123 -17.25 2.06 -14.86
N LEU A 124 -16.04 1.63 -15.24
CA LEU A 124 -15.14 0.89 -14.36
C LEU A 124 -14.70 1.75 -13.18
N ILE A 125 -14.20 2.96 -13.47
CA ILE A 125 -13.67 3.91 -12.49
C ILE A 125 -14.76 4.37 -11.53
N ASP A 126 -15.93 4.72 -12.04
CA ASP A 126 -17.05 5.28 -11.26
C ASP A 126 -17.92 4.20 -10.62
N SER A 127 -17.57 2.92 -10.76
CA SER A 127 -18.38 1.85 -10.20
C SER A 127 -18.39 1.92 -8.66
N ALA A 128 -19.59 1.79 -8.10
CA ALA A 128 -19.78 1.78 -6.64
C ALA A 128 -19.04 0.62 -5.98
N ASP A 129 -18.96 -0.53 -6.67
CA ASP A 129 -18.25 -1.71 -6.18
C ASP A 129 -16.73 -1.45 -6.12
N TYR A 130 -16.13 -0.85 -7.16
CA TYR A 130 -14.70 -0.50 -7.14
C TYR A 130 -14.38 0.56 -6.08
N THR A 131 -15.26 1.56 -5.92
CA THR A 131 -15.14 2.58 -4.86
C THR A 131 -15.21 1.96 -3.46
N THR A 132 -16.13 1.00 -3.27
CA THR A 132 -16.29 0.27 -2.01
C THR A 132 -15.07 -0.59 -1.72
N ALA A 133 -14.56 -1.32 -2.71
CA ALA A 133 -13.37 -2.16 -2.56
C ALA A 133 -12.13 -1.35 -2.18
N GLN A 134 -11.91 -0.20 -2.83
CA GLN A 134 -10.85 0.74 -2.45
C GLN A 134 -11.01 1.25 -1.01
N SER A 135 -12.25 1.57 -0.60
CA SER A 135 -12.54 2.02 0.76
C SER A 135 -12.28 0.93 1.80
N ASN A 136 -12.62 -0.32 1.50
CA ASN A 136 -12.36 -1.47 2.37
C ASN A 136 -10.87 -1.77 2.49
N LEU A 137 -10.12 -1.73 1.38
CA LEU A 137 -8.66 -1.87 1.40
C LEU A 137 -8.00 -0.74 2.22
N LYS A 138 -8.50 0.49 2.08
CA LYS A 138 -8.05 1.64 2.88
C LYS A 138 -8.33 1.46 4.37
N ALA A 139 -9.53 1.01 4.74
CA ALA A 139 -9.87 0.71 6.12
C ALA A 139 -8.97 -0.41 6.69
N TYR A 140 -8.74 -1.49 5.93
CA TYR A 140 -7.82 -2.56 6.32
C TYR A 140 -6.38 -2.06 6.50
N SER A 141 -5.90 -1.25 5.56
CA SER A 141 -4.59 -0.59 5.63
C SER A 141 -4.43 0.22 6.93
N LYS A 142 -5.47 0.94 7.35
CA LYS A 142 -5.42 1.75 8.56
C LYS A 142 -5.58 0.92 9.84
N ASP A 143 -6.64 0.12 9.91
CA ASP A 143 -7.10 -0.50 11.15
C ASP A 143 -6.33 -1.78 11.48
N VAL A 144 -5.88 -2.52 10.45
CA VAL A 144 -5.12 -3.78 10.62
C VAL A 144 -3.62 -3.54 10.45
N CYS A 145 -3.23 -2.80 9.42
CA CYS A 145 -1.81 -2.58 9.13
C CYS A 145 -1.20 -1.37 9.84
N GLY A 146 -2.00 -0.49 10.43
CA GLY A 146 -1.52 0.74 11.05
C GLY A 146 -0.88 1.73 10.07
N ILE A 147 -1.14 1.58 8.77
CA ILE A 147 -0.61 2.45 7.73
C ILE A 147 -1.56 3.66 7.62
N PRO A 148 -1.10 4.88 7.94
CA PRO A 148 -1.94 6.06 7.89
C PRO A 148 -2.46 6.30 6.47
N ASP A 149 -3.63 6.90 6.37
CA ASP A 149 -4.06 7.48 5.11
C ASP A 149 -3.13 8.64 4.80
N ASP A 150 -2.61 8.69 3.56
CA ASP A 150 -1.93 9.88 3.05
C ASP A 150 -3.00 10.96 2.82
N THR A 151 -3.59 11.47 3.89
CA THR A 151 -4.24 12.77 3.89
C THR A 151 -3.13 13.79 3.96
N THR A 152 -2.50 14.09 2.83
CA THR A 152 -1.97 15.44 2.64
C THR A 152 -3.14 16.39 2.87
N GLY A 153 -3.02 17.21 3.91
CA GLY A 153 -4.06 18.08 4.42
C GLY A 153 -4.69 18.95 3.34
N SER A 154 -5.98 19.19 3.52
CA SER A 154 -6.65 20.38 2.99
C SER A 154 -6.01 21.66 3.53
#